data_AF-A0A934LT45-F1
#
_entry.id   AF-A0A934LT45-F1
#
_cell.length_a   1.000
_cell.length_b   1.000
_cell.length_c   1.000
_cell.angle_alpha   90.00
_cell.angle_beta   90.00
_cell.angle_gamma   90.00
#
_symmetry.space_group_name_H-M   'P 1'
#
loop_
_entity.id
_entity.type
_entity.pdbx_description
1 polymer ?
#
loop_
_entity_poly.entity_id
_entity_poly.type
_entity_poly.pdbx_seq_one_letter_code
_entity_poly.pdbx_strand_id
1 'polypeptide(L)'
;MVGQPVDSRGPFFEDWQACLRAHYIHVVRARDAVTEPTLRAVLLHTGLTEHDLDELLRQANALGPLVSEDEPEAEPEAPDQADQTAAVVIEPDDEISAEAYVEMELEEDIEETSPEEPPAPEPPDAGRQLSMF
;
A
#
# COMPACT_ATOMS: atom_id res chain seq x y z
N MET A 1 -10.42 35.69 23.50
CA MET A 1 -9.46 34.96 22.63
C MET A 1 -9.74 33.49 22.84
N VAL A 2 -10.47 32.85 21.92
CA VAL A 2 -10.71 31.40 21.97
C VAL A 2 -9.51 30.76 21.28
N GLY A 3 -8.69 30.02 22.03
CA GLY A 3 -7.59 29.26 21.46
C GLY A 3 -8.17 28.19 20.54
N GLN A 4 -7.77 28.22 19.26
CA GLN A 4 -8.11 27.13 18.35
C GLN A 4 -7.41 25.86 18.84
N PRO A 5 -8.09 24.69 18.82
CA PRO A 5 -7.39 23.42 19.02
C PRO A 5 -6.38 23.29 17.88
N VAL A 6 -5.10 23.31 18.22
CA VAL A 6 -4.06 22.89 17.28
C VAL A 6 -4.17 21.38 17.20
N ASP A 7 -4.80 20.88 16.13
CA ASP A 7 -4.68 19.48 15.76
C ASP A 7 -3.19 19.12 15.84
N SER A 8 -2.84 18.16 16.69
CA SER A 8 -1.43 17.80 16.95
C SER A 8 -0.77 17.10 15.75
N ARG A 9 -1.51 17.00 14.64
CA ARG A 9 -1.06 16.51 13.35
C ARG A 9 -0.41 17.69 12.63
N GLY A 10 0.82 17.50 12.15
CA GLY A 10 1.59 18.59 11.53
C GLY A 10 0.84 19.29 10.38
N PRO A 11 1.29 20.49 9.96
CA PRO A 11 0.55 21.33 9.00
C PRO A 11 0.34 20.71 7.62
N PHE A 12 1.04 19.62 7.29
CA PHE A 12 0.95 18.90 6.01
C PHE A 12 0.26 17.54 6.11
N PHE A 13 -0.32 17.21 7.26
CA PHE A 13 -0.90 15.89 7.50
C PHE A 13 -2.04 15.60 6.50
N GLU A 14 -2.92 16.56 6.25
CA GLU A 14 -4.05 16.40 5.34
C GLU A 14 -3.60 16.21 3.88
N ASP A 15 -2.67 17.03 3.39
CA ASP A 15 -2.14 16.90 2.03
C ASP A 15 -1.42 15.56 1.83
N TRP A 16 -0.66 15.13 2.85
CA TRP A 16 0.02 13.85 2.84
C TRP A 16 -0.99 12.68 2.84
N GLN A 17 -2.02 12.74 3.68
CA GLN A 17 -3.05 11.70 3.73
C GLN A 17 -3.87 11.65 2.42
N ALA A 18 -4.17 12.82 1.83
CA ALA A 18 -4.83 12.90 0.52
C ALA A 18 -3.97 12.25 -0.58
N CYS A 19 -2.66 12.50 -0.57
CA CYS A 19 -1.73 11.85 -1.49
C CYS A 19 -1.75 10.32 -1.35
N LEU A 20 -1.69 9.79 -0.11
CA LEU A 20 -1.72 8.35 0.13
C LEU A 20 -3.04 7.71 -0.34
N ARG A 21 -4.18 8.37 -0.11
CA ARG A 21 -5.49 7.89 -0.59
C ARG A 21 -5.55 7.83 -2.12
N ALA A 22 -5.07 8.87 -2.79
CA ALA A 22 -5.00 8.90 -4.24
C ALA A 22 -4.07 7.80 -4.80
N HIS A 23 -2.93 7.59 -4.13
CA HIS A 23 -1.99 6.53 -4.50
C HIS A 23 -2.60 5.14 -4.30
N TYR A 24 -3.34 4.90 -3.22
CA TYR A 24 -4.03 3.63 -3.00
C TYR A 24 -5.05 3.31 -4.10
N ILE A 25 -5.86 4.30 -4.49
CA ILE A 25 -6.78 4.17 -5.63
C ILE A 25 -6.00 3.78 -6.90
N HIS A 26 -4.87 4.44 -7.17
CA HIS A 26 -4.03 4.12 -8.33
C HIS A 26 -3.50 2.68 -8.29
N VAL A 27 -2.92 2.26 -7.16
CA VAL A 27 -2.35 0.91 -6.95
C VAL A 27 -3.40 -0.18 -7.18
N VAL A 28 -4.61 0.01 -6.64
CA VAL A 28 -5.73 -0.92 -6.85
C VAL A 28 -6.12 -0.99 -8.34
N ARG A 29 -6.22 0.16 -9.02
CA ARG A 29 -6.56 0.20 -10.45
C ARG A 29 -5.45 -0.37 -11.35
N ALA A 30 -4.19 -0.26 -10.92
CA ALA A 30 -3.03 -0.85 -11.58
C ALA A 30 -2.91 -2.36 -11.31
N ARG A 31 -3.72 -2.92 -10.40
CA ARG A 31 -3.61 -4.31 -9.93
C ARG A 31 -2.22 -4.66 -9.38
N ASP A 32 -1.55 -3.69 -8.75
CA ASP A 32 -0.25 -3.91 -8.12
C ASP A 32 -0.42 -4.60 -6.76
N ALA A 33 -0.38 -5.93 -6.80
CA ALA A 33 -0.53 -6.81 -5.63
C ALA A 33 0.68 -6.77 -4.66
N VAL A 34 1.81 -6.19 -5.07
CA VAL A 34 3.01 -6.10 -4.23
C VAL A 34 2.91 -4.89 -3.31
N THR A 35 2.52 -3.74 -3.87
CA THR A 35 2.45 -2.48 -3.13
C THR A 35 1.17 -2.35 -2.30
N GLU A 36 0.04 -2.90 -2.78
CA GLU A 36 -1.26 -2.80 -2.12
C GLU A 36 -1.27 -3.16 -0.62
N PRO A 37 -0.78 -4.34 -0.18
CA PRO A 37 -0.87 -4.74 1.23
C PRO A 37 -0.06 -3.83 2.15
N THR A 38 1.11 -3.39 1.70
CA THR A 38 1.97 -2.47 2.46
C THR A 38 1.30 -1.11 2.60
N LEU A 39 0.74 -0.58 1.51
CA LEU A 39 0.05 0.70 1.52
C LEU A 39 -1.23 0.67 2.36
N ARG A 40 -1.95 -0.45 2.35
CA ARG A 40 -3.11 -0.72 3.22
C ARG A 40 -2.71 -0.62 4.69
N ALA A 41 -1.62 -1.30 5.09
CA ALA A 41 -1.11 -1.27 6.45
C ALA A 41 -0.70 0.14 6.90
N VAL A 42 -0.05 0.91 6.02
CA VAL A 42 0.30 2.32 6.29
C VAL A 42 -0.96 3.15 6.52
N LEU A 43 -1.97 3.05 5.65
CA LEU A 43 -3.20 3.82 5.79
C LEU A 43 -3.92 3.52 7.12
N LEU A 44 -4.00 2.25 7.52
CA LEU A 44 -4.54 1.86 8.83
C LEU A 44 -3.75 2.48 9.99
N HIS A 45 -2.42 2.44 9.91
CA HIS A 45 -1.55 3.02 10.95
C HIS A 45 -1.72 4.54 11.09
N THR A 46 -2.06 5.24 10.00
CA THR A 46 -2.33 6.69 10.03
C THR A 46 -3.69 7.07 10.59
N GLY A 47 -4.53 6.08 10.92
CA GLY A 47 -5.84 6.26 11.50
C GLY A 47 -7.00 6.26 10.50
N LEU A 48 -6.80 5.77 9.27
CA LEU A 48 -7.93 5.32 8.46
C LEU A 48 -8.48 4.02 9.04
N THR A 49 -9.78 3.83 8.94
CA THR A 49 -10.43 2.58 9.32
C THR A 49 -10.50 1.63 8.13
N GLU A 50 -10.75 0.34 8.40
CA GLU A 50 -11.05 -0.64 7.36
C GLU A 50 -12.24 -0.20 6.49
N HIS A 51 -13.22 0.48 7.08
CA HIS A 51 -14.36 1.01 6.36
C HIS A 51 -13.94 2.06 5.32
N ASP A 52 -13.06 2.99 5.69
CA ASP A 52 -12.55 4.01 4.77
C ASP A 52 -11.80 3.36 3.59
N LEU A 53 -11.06 2.28 3.86
CA LEU A 53 -10.36 1.53 2.82
C LEU A 53 -11.32 0.82 1.86
N ASP A 54 -12.39 0.22 2.37
CA ASP A 54 -13.44 -0.38 1.53
C ASP A 54 -14.11 0.67 0.62
N GLU A 55 -14.29 1.90 1.10
CA GLU A 55 -14.80 3.00 0.27
C GLU A 55 -13.83 3.37 -0.84
N LEU A 56 -12.53 3.49 -0.54
CA LEU A 56 -11.51 3.77 -1.54
C LEU A 56 -11.39 2.63 -2.56
N LEU A 57 -11.51 1.37 -2.12
CA LEU A 57 -11.50 0.21 -3.00
C LEU A 57 -12.73 0.21 -3.91
N ARG A 58 -13.91 0.54 -3.39
CA ARG A 58 -15.12 0.73 -4.20
C ARG A 58 -14.95 1.85 -5.22
N GLN A 59 -14.35 2.97 -4.82
CA GLN A 59 -14.05 4.08 -5.71
C GLN A 59 -13.07 3.69 -6.82
N ALA A 60 -12.00 2.97 -6.48
CA ALA A 60 -11.04 2.46 -7.44
C ALA A 60 -11.70 1.52 -8.46
N ASN A 61 -12.54 0.59 -8.00
CA ASN A 61 -13.28 -0.32 -8.87
C ASN A 61 -14.29 0.41 -9.76
N ALA A 62 -14.95 1.45 -9.26
CA ALA A 62 -15.88 2.27 -10.05
C ALA A 62 -15.18 3.04 -11.18
N LEU A 63 -13.91 3.40 -11.01
CA LEU A 63 -13.09 4.05 -12.05
C LEU A 63 -12.52 3.06 -13.08
N GLY A 64 -12.61 1.75 -12.82
CA GLY A 64 -12.09 0.69 -13.68
C GLY A 64 -10.56 0.56 -13.70
N PRO A 65 -10.01 -0.50 -14.31
CA PRO A 65 -8.57 -0.72 -14.43
C PRO A 65 -7.86 0.41 -15.18
N LEU A 66 -6.57 0.62 -14.90
CA LEU A 66 -5.74 1.46 -15.75
C LEU A 66 -5.43 0.72 -17.05
N VAL A 67 -5.61 1.40 -18.19
CA VAL A 67 -5.14 0.89 -19.48
C VAL A 67 -3.66 1.17 -19.53
N SER A 68 -2.84 0.13 -19.51
CA SER A 68 -1.38 0.27 -19.70
C SER A 68 -1.11 0.70 -21.14
N GLU A 69 -0.40 1.80 -21.34
CA GLU A 69 -0.04 2.30 -22.69
C GLU A 69 0.91 1.35 -23.45
N ASP A 70 1.51 0.39 -22.73
CA ASP A 70 2.39 -0.66 -23.28
C ASP A 70 1.66 -1.96 -23.66
N GLU A 71 0.34 -2.05 -23.45
CA GLU A 71 -0.44 -3.21 -23.89
C GLU A 71 -0.80 -3.03 -25.37
N PRO A 72 -0.36 -3.92 -26.29
CA PRO A 72 -0.77 -3.82 -27.68
C PRO A 72 -2.29 -3.93 -27.74
N GLU A 73 -2.92 -2.97 -28.41
CA GLU A 73 -4.36 -2.84 -28.62
C GLU A 73 -4.96 -4.20 -29.04
N ALA A 74 -5.46 -4.97 -28.07
CA ALA A 74 -6.12 -6.22 -28.34
C ALA A 74 -7.43 -5.88 -29.07
N GLU A 75 -7.54 -6.34 -30.32
CA GLU A 75 -8.74 -6.22 -31.13
C GLU A 75 -9.98 -6.58 -30.31
N PRO A 76 -11.08 -5.81 -30.41
CA PRO A 76 -12.29 -6.11 -29.66
C PRO A 76 -12.85 -7.48 -30.11
N GLU A 77 -12.74 -8.50 -29.26
CA GLU A 77 -13.49 -9.74 -29.45
C GLU A 77 -14.98 -9.41 -29.43
N ALA A 78 -15.64 -9.72 -30.54
CA ALA A 78 -17.07 -9.55 -30.71
C ALA A 78 -17.83 -10.38 -29.65
N PRO A 79 -18.98 -9.90 -29.14
CA PRO A 79 -19.78 -10.66 -28.19
C PRO A 79 -20.44 -11.84 -28.90
N ASP A 80 -19.92 -13.04 -28.72
CA ASP A 80 -20.61 -14.28 -29.11
C ASP A 80 -21.65 -14.61 -28.03
N GLN A 81 -22.89 -14.18 -28.27
CA GLN A 81 -24.05 -14.67 -27.53
C GLN A 81 -24.54 -15.99 -28.13
N ALA A 82 -24.21 -17.09 -27.45
CA ALA A 82 -24.93 -18.37 -27.45
C ALA A 82 -24.30 -19.19 -26.30
N ASP A 83 -24.96 -19.91 -25.41
CA ASP A 83 -26.32 -20.39 -25.30
C ASP A 83 -26.48 -20.84 -23.83
N GLN A 84 -27.68 -20.73 -23.26
CA GLN A 84 -28.00 -21.27 -21.94
C GLN A 84 -28.09 -22.79 -22.03
N THR A 85 -27.44 -23.53 -21.12
CA THR A 85 -28.02 -24.65 -20.33
C THR A 85 -26.94 -25.65 -19.89
N ALA A 86 -26.58 -25.61 -18.61
CA ALA A 86 -26.27 -26.82 -17.83
C ALA A 86 -26.24 -26.44 -16.34
N ALA A 87 -27.36 -26.67 -15.66
CA ALA A 87 -27.36 -26.80 -14.22
C ALA A 87 -26.51 -28.03 -13.87
N VAL A 88 -25.32 -27.82 -13.31
CA VAL A 88 -24.62 -28.85 -12.54
C VAL A 88 -24.76 -28.43 -11.08
N VAL A 89 -25.71 -29.08 -10.43
CA VAL A 89 -25.77 -29.21 -8.97
C VAL A 89 -24.52 -29.97 -8.55
N ILE A 90 -23.61 -29.31 -7.84
CA ILE A 90 -22.60 -29.99 -7.02
C ILE A 90 -23.02 -29.70 -5.58
N GLU A 91 -23.51 -30.73 -4.91
CA GLU A 91 -23.78 -30.73 -3.46
C GLU A 91 -22.48 -30.46 -2.68
N PRO A 92 -22.57 -29.90 -1.45
CA PRO A 92 -21.39 -29.64 -0.63
C PRO A 92 -20.92 -30.95 0.00
N ASP A 93 -19.79 -31.47 -0.47
CA ASP A 93 -19.09 -32.60 0.16
C ASP A 93 -17.97 -32.04 1.06
N ASP A 94 -18.18 -32.27 2.35
CA ASP A 94 -17.27 -32.44 3.49
C ASP A 94 -15.75 -32.15 3.37
N GLU A 95 -15.24 -31.54 4.44
CA GLU A 95 -13.88 -31.65 4.98
C GLU A 95 -12.69 -31.14 4.14
N ILE A 96 -12.51 -29.81 4.11
CA ILE A 96 -11.14 -29.27 4.13
C ILE A 96 -10.68 -29.25 5.59
N SER A 97 -9.99 -30.33 5.93
CA SER A 97 -9.22 -30.59 7.14
C SER A 97 -8.53 -29.35 7.72
N ALA A 98 -8.82 -29.07 8.99
CA ALA A 98 -8.21 -28.02 9.81
C ALA A 98 -6.76 -28.35 10.26
N GLU A 99 -6.08 -29.30 9.62
CA GLU A 99 -4.75 -29.78 10.03
C GLU A 99 -3.62 -29.48 9.04
N ALA A 100 -3.69 -28.36 8.31
CA ALA A 100 -2.51 -27.71 7.71
C ALA A 100 -1.86 -26.71 8.69
N TYR A 101 -1.92 -27.06 9.98
CA TYR A 101 -1.39 -26.35 11.13
C TYR A 101 -0.13 -27.10 11.59
N VAL A 102 0.93 -27.15 10.78
CA VAL A 102 2.24 -27.68 11.22
C VAL A 102 3.39 -26.90 10.58
N GLU A 103 4.08 -26.13 11.44
CA GLU A 103 5.47 -25.70 11.39
C GLU A 103 6.02 -25.04 10.11
N MET A 104 6.02 -23.71 10.11
CA MET A 104 7.23 -22.95 9.80
C MET A 104 7.50 -21.99 10.96
N GLU A 105 8.00 -22.53 12.07
CA GLU A 105 8.80 -21.75 13.03
C GLU A 105 10.12 -21.41 12.33
N LEU A 106 10.18 -20.24 11.69
CA LEU A 106 11.45 -19.64 11.32
C LEU A 106 11.94 -18.86 12.54
N GLU A 107 12.76 -19.51 13.37
CA GLU A 107 13.69 -18.82 14.27
C GLU A 107 14.71 -18.08 13.40
N GLU A 108 14.34 -16.90 12.88
CA GLU A 108 15.35 -15.93 12.48
C GLU A 108 15.82 -15.20 13.73
N ASP A 109 16.89 -15.77 14.27
CA ASP A 109 17.91 -15.13 15.08
C ASP A 109 18.26 -13.78 14.44
N ILE A 110 17.58 -12.73 14.89
CA ILE A 110 17.93 -11.36 14.55
C ILE A 110 19.19 -11.06 15.36
N GLU A 111 20.33 -11.46 14.81
CA GLU A 111 21.63 -11.00 15.23
C GLU A 111 21.55 -9.48 15.29
N GLU A 112 21.67 -8.95 16.52
CA GLU A 112 21.68 -7.52 16.85
C GLU A 112 22.86 -6.85 16.14
N THR A 113 22.69 -6.55 14.86
CA THR A 113 23.55 -5.60 14.16
C THR A 113 23.16 -4.21 14.66
N SER A 114 23.78 -3.87 15.80
CA SER A 114 23.86 -2.50 16.30
C SER A 114 24.28 -1.61 15.13
N PRO A 115 23.46 -0.65 14.68
CA PRO A 115 23.88 0.28 13.65
C PRO A 115 25.12 1.00 14.17
N GLU A 116 26.26 0.75 13.54
CA GLU A 116 27.50 1.47 13.77
C GLU A 116 27.20 2.96 13.56
N GLU A 117 27.21 3.71 14.67
CA GLU A 117 26.97 5.13 14.69
C GLU A 117 27.94 5.79 13.68
N PRO A 118 27.44 6.50 12.64
CA PRO A 118 28.33 7.19 11.73
C PRO A 118 29.19 8.15 12.55
N PRO A 119 30.52 8.21 12.32
CA PRO A 119 31.39 9.04 13.13
C PRO A 119 30.86 10.46 13.12
N ALA A 120 30.72 11.03 14.33
CA ALA A 120 30.21 12.37 14.53
C ALA A 120 30.88 13.34 13.54
N PRO A 121 30.13 14.24 12.88
CA PRO A 121 30.73 15.22 11.99
C PRO A 121 31.79 15.99 12.79
N GLU A 122 33.02 15.99 12.28
CA GLU A 122 34.11 16.75 12.87
C GLU A 122 33.62 18.20 13.08
N PRO A 123 33.90 18.82 14.25
CA PRO A 123 33.53 20.21 14.47
C PRO A 123 34.10 21.04 13.31
N PRO A 124 33.34 22.02 12.78
CA PRO A 124 33.82 22.81 11.66
C PRO A 124 35.19 23.37 12.01
N ASP A 125 36.17 23.08 11.15
CA ASP A 125 37.53 23.56 11.23
C ASP A 125 37.49 25.08 11.49
N ALA A 126 37.62 25.42 12.77
CA ALA A 126 37.68 26.78 13.27
C ALA A 126 39.08 27.31 12.93
N GLY A 127 39.36 27.48 11.65
CA GLY A 127 40.74 27.68 11.23
C GLY A 127 40.98 28.19 9.82
N ARG A 128 40.02 28.14 8.89
CA ARG A 128 40.22 28.72 7.55
C ARG A 128 39.76 30.18 7.47
N GLN A 129 40.47 31.06 8.17
CA GLN A 129 40.54 32.46 7.77
C GLN A 129 41.22 32.52 6.40
N LEU A 130 40.43 32.68 5.34
CA LEU A 130 40.95 33.14 4.06
C LEU A 130 41.37 34.61 4.24
N SER A 131 42.64 34.84 4.55
CA SER A 131 43.26 36.16 4.41
C SER A 131 43.19 36.56 2.94
N MET A 132 42.34 37.53 2.60
CA MET A 132 42.48 38.30 1.36
C MET A 132 43.68 39.24 1.53
N PHE A 133 44.82 38.82 1.00
CA PHE A 133 45.80 39.75 0.42
C PHE A 133 45.41 40.03 -1.03
#